data_AF-A0A4Q8TSY2-F1
#
_entry.id   AF-A0A4Q8TSY2-F1
#
_cell.length_a   1.000
_cell.length_b   1.000
_cell.length_c   1.000
_cell.angle_alpha   90.00
_cell.angle_beta   90.00
_cell.angle_gamma   90.00
#
_symmetry.space_group_name_H-M   'P 1'
#
loop_
_entity.id
_entity.type
_entity.pdbx_description
1 polymer ?
#
loop_
_entity_poly.entity_id
_entity_poly.type
_entity_poly.pdbx_seq_one_letter_code
_entity_poly.pdbx_strand_id
1 'polypeptide(L)'
;MENINTNCLTVINKHNKPSYGNPIEVMAEVHHKYTNKSKQDFTVDKFAKPSFSRPPLPTEILFPAINLREINDVYVYDAFLTFDKNHIYSDSSMRGGLAGASDESILTWARQKLQSSADNVSFEHSKEAVLIVHNEGGGTWGHHLIQNFPKILFAQKYFPDMKILLPQAFCSPNSSRGKLLDIYGVNRDKIVPIDPSVTYSFKSVYILDFLYDAINSFIHPWALNTLRSIVLKSAVTENSKLFVKRVGKRAIENQAVIEKCLLDKGYFSLTQNHQNLDEQILCWSSAGTVVATLGSDMSNLIFLKEGSAILSLSPDWFGDRVFL
;
A
#
# COMPACT_ATOMS: atom_id res chain seq x y z
N MET A 1 -16.03 -10.98 -24.13
CA MET A 1 -15.94 -9.59 -23.65
C MET A 1 -17.36 -9.11 -23.44
N GLU A 2 -17.93 -9.35 -22.26
CA GLU A 2 -19.18 -8.70 -21.87
C GLU A 2 -18.81 -7.37 -21.24
N ASN A 3 -19.45 -6.29 -21.72
CA ASN A 3 -19.29 -4.94 -21.19
C ASN A 3 -19.82 -4.93 -19.75
N ILE A 4 -18.90 -4.98 -18.78
CA ILE A 4 -19.22 -4.58 -17.42
C ILE A 4 -19.55 -3.10 -17.50
N ASN A 5 -20.81 -2.76 -17.24
CA ASN A 5 -21.31 -1.40 -17.26
C ASN A 5 -20.81 -0.68 -15.99
N THR A 6 -19.53 -0.32 -15.96
CA THR A 6 -18.92 0.44 -14.86
C THR A 6 -18.92 1.91 -15.21
N ASN A 7 -19.63 2.71 -14.40
CA ASN A 7 -19.40 4.15 -14.40
C ASN A 7 -17.98 4.39 -13.85
N CYS A 8 -17.13 5.01 -14.66
CA CYS A 8 -15.74 5.31 -14.29
C CYS A 8 -15.57 6.83 -14.23
N LEU A 9 -15.06 7.32 -13.10
CA LEU A 9 -14.63 8.70 -12.95
C LEU A 9 -13.11 8.75 -12.97
N THR A 10 -12.52 9.43 -13.95
CA THR A 10 -11.07 9.69 -13.97
C THR A 10 -10.76 10.94 -13.14
N VAL A 11 -9.89 10.81 -12.14
CA VAL A 11 -9.73 11.85 -11.13
C VAL A 11 -8.38 12.57 -11.22
N ILE A 12 -7.37 11.95 -11.84
CA ILE A 12 -6.08 12.61 -12.11
C ILE A 12 -5.61 12.23 -13.51
N ASN A 13 -5.60 13.21 -14.41
CA ASN A 13 -4.96 13.13 -15.73
C ASN A 13 -3.54 13.79 -15.71
N LYS A 14 -2.84 13.85 -16.85
CA LYS A 14 -1.51 14.48 -17.03
C LYS A 14 -1.37 15.92 -16.52
N HIS A 15 -2.49 16.60 -16.23
CA HIS A 15 -2.53 17.95 -15.69
C HIS A 15 -2.77 18.01 -14.17
N ASN A 16 -2.76 16.87 -13.48
CA ASN A 16 -3.03 16.75 -12.05
C ASN A 16 -4.44 17.27 -11.64
N LYS A 17 -5.44 17.10 -12.51
CA LYS A 17 -6.82 17.57 -12.30
C LYS A 17 -7.88 16.47 -12.55
N PRO A 18 -9.04 16.48 -11.88
CA PRO A 18 -10.18 15.61 -12.18
C PRO A 18 -10.82 15.88 -13.54
N SER A 19 -11.24 14.82 -14.24
CA SER A 19 -11.97 14.92 -15.52
C SER A 19 -12.83 13.68 -15.79
N TYR A 20 -14.10 13.85 -16.11
CA TYR A 20 -14.99 12.75 -16.52
C TYR A 20 -14.61 12.21 -17.91
N GLY A 21 -14.55 10.88 -18.11
CA GLY A 21 -14.25 10.31 -19.44
C GLY A 21 -14.07 8.79 -19.50
N ASN A 22 -14.14 8.23 -20.71
CA ASN A 22 -13.92 6.81 -21.02
C ASN A 22 -12.44 6.43 -20.75
N PRO A 23 -12.14 5.35 -20.00
CA PRO A 23 -10.77 4.95 -19.64
C PRO A 23 -9.81 4.79 -20.84
N ILE A 24 -10.33 4.48 -22.03
CA ILE A 24 -9.55 4.30 -23.26
C ILE A 24 -9.00 5.64 -23.80
N GLU A 25 -9.66 6.76 -23.50
CA GLU A 25 -9.31 8.10 -24.00
C GLU A 25 -8.49 8.94 -23.00
N VAL A 26 -8.44 8.53 -21.73
CA VAL A 26 -7.77 9.28 -20.65
C VAL A 26 -6.47 8.61 -20.20
N MET A 27 -5.72 8.00 -21.13
CA MET A 27 -4.30 7.63 -20.93
C MET A 27 -3.42 8.89 -20.89
N ALA A 28 -3.62 9.72 -19.87
CA ALA A 28 -2.88 10.96 -19.73
C ALA A 28 -1.64 10.67 -18.88
N GLU A 29 -0.60 10.24 -19.57
CA GLU A 29 0.72 9.83 -19.08
C GLU A 29 1.25 10.76 -17.96
N VAL A 30 1.44 10.22 -16.75
CA VAL A 30 2.26 10.86 -15.73
C VAL A 30 3.69 10.36 -15.92
N HIS A 31 4.55 11.22 -16.49
CA HIS A 31 5.94 10.91 -16.75
C HIS A 31 6.77 11.07 -15.47
N HIS A 32 7.39 10.00 -14.99
CA HIS A 32 8.51 10.12 -14.06
C HIS A 32 9.77 9.55 -14.72
N LYS A 33 10.69 10.44 -15.09
CA LYS A 33 11.99 10.06 -15.66
C LYS A 33 13.04 9.96 -14.57
N TYR A 34 13.60 8.77 -14.38
CA TYR A 34 14.76 8.58 -13.51
C TYR A 34 16.01 9.09 -14.25
N THR A 35 16.71 10.07 -13.70
CA THR A 35 17.99 10.52 -14.29
C THR A 35 19.12 9.53 -13.97
N ASN A 36 20.05 9.33 -14.90
CA ASN A 36 21.21 8.42 -14.75
C ASN A 36 22.14 8.73 -13.55
N LYS A 37 21.93 9.83 -12.81
CA LYS A 37 22.71 10.15 -11.59
C LYS A 37 22.45 9.19 -10.41
N SER A 38 21.41 8.35 -10.46
CA SER A 38 21.10 7.34 -9.44
C SER A 38 21.66 5.95 -9.71
N LYS A 39 22.33 5.71 -10.85
CA LYS A 39 23.02 4.45 -11.11
C LYS A 39 24.35 4.43 -10.35
N GLN A 40 24.35 3.88 -9.14
CA GLN A 40 25.58 3.30 -8.59
C GLN A 40 25.81 1.94 -9.23
N ASP A 41 27.03 1.73 -9.74
CA ASP A 41 27.48 0.42 -10.20
C ASP A 41 27.31 -0.58 -9.06
N PHE A 42 26.43 -1.56 -9.26
CA PHE A 42 26.37 -2.70 -8.36
C PHE A 42 27.65 -3.51 -8.57
N THR A 43 28.55 -3.49 -7.59
CA THR A 43 29.66 -4.43 -7.56
C THR A 43 29.06 -5.82 -7.32
N VAL A 44 28.89 -6.57 -8.40
CA VAL A 44 28.44 -7.96 -8.32
C VAL A 44 29.54 -8.74 -7.60
N ASP A 45 29.23 -9.27 -6.41
CA ASP A 45 30.14 -10.19 -5.74
C ASP A 45 30.38 -11.38 -6.66
N LYS A 46 31.65 -11.74 -6.88
CA LYS A 46 32.06 -12.91 -7.67
C LYS A 46 31.49 -14.23 -7.13
N PHE A 47 30.99 -14.23 -5.90
CA PHE A 47 30.31 -15.36 -5.26
C PHE A 47 28.78 -15.32 -5.38
N ALA A 48 28.19 -14.24 -5.91
CA ALA A 48 26.76 -14.17 -6.14
C ALA A 48 26.33 -15.19 -7.20
N LYS A 49 25.30 -15.99 -6.91
CA LYS A 49 24.81 -16.99 -7.87
C LYS A 49 24.36 -16.29 -9.17
N PRO A 50 24.74 -16.81 -10.35
CA PRO A 50 24.41 -16.20 -11.65
C PRO A 50 22.91 -16.08 -11.94
N SER A 51 22.05 -16.75 -11.17
CA SER A 51 20.59 -16.68 -11.28
C SER A 51 19.96 -15.43 -10.66
N PHE A 52 20.75 -14.55 -10.00
CA PHE A 52 20.25 -13.31 -9.39
C PHE A 52 20.51 -12.10 -10.29
N SER A 53 19.92 -12.10 -11.48
CA SER A 53 19.75 -10.84 -12.21
C SER A 53 18.56 -10.09 -11.60
N ARG A 54 18.82 -9.07 -10.77
CA ARG A 54 17.79 -8.04 -10.52
C ARG A 54 17.46 -7.43 -11.87
N PRO A 55 16.19 -7.48 -12.32
CA PRO A 55 15.86 -6.89 -13.60
C PRO A 55 16.22 -5.41 -13.57
N PRO A 56 16.75 -4.85 -14.67
CA PRO A 56 17.14 -3.45 -14.69
C PRO A 56 15.94 -2.59 -14.27
N LEU A 57 16.20 -1.60 -13.41
CA LEU A 57 15.17 -0.62 -13.08
C LEU A 57 14.68 0.04 -14.37
N PRO A 58 13.36 0.13 -14.57
CA PRO A 58 12.82 0.82 -15.73
C PRO A 58 13.31 2.28 -15.70
N THR A 59 13.71 2.80 -16.85
CA THR A 59 14.13 4.20 -16.99
C THR A 59 12.95 5.17 -16.87
N GLU A 60 11.74 4.66 -17.09
CA GLU A 60 10.48 5.38 -17.06
C GLU A 60 9.35 4.43 -16.65
N ILE A 61 8.41 4.94 -15.87
CA ILE A 61 7.21 4.22 -15.44
C ILE A 61 6.01 5.05 -15.80
N LEU A 62 5.08 4.41 -16.49
CA LEU A 62 3.82 5.03 -16.89
C LEU A 62 2.73 4.58 -15.92
N PHE A 63 2.23 5.52 -15.14
CA PHE A 63 1.02 5.28 -14.36
C PHE A 63 -0.20 5.53 -15.25
N PRO A 64 -1.15 4.58 -15.31
CA PRO A 64 -2.47 4.85 -15.87
C PRO A 64 -3.17 5.96 -15.10
N ALA A 65 -4.20 6.55 -15.69
CA ALA A 65 -5.00 7.53 -14.97
C ALA A 65 -5.72 6.89 -13.79
N ILE A 66 -5.75 7.61 -12.66
CA ILE A 66 -6.42 7.16 -11.45
C ILE A 66 -7.93 7.20 -11.69
N ASN A 67 -8.56 6.04 -11.54
CA ASN A 67 -9.96 5.82 -11.83
C ASN A 67 -10.70 5.40 -10.56
N LEU A 68 -11.89 5.97 -10.38
CA LEU A 68 -12.85 5.54 -9.39
C LEU A 68 -13.98 4.80 -10.11
N ARG A 69 -14.07 3.48 -9.89
CA ARG A 69 -15.04 2.60 -10.55
C ARG A 69 -16.21 2.31 -9.63
N GLU A 70 -17.42 2.57 -10.10
CA GLU A 70 -18.65 2.14 -9.43
C GLU A 70 -18.94 0.68 -9.76
N ILE A 71 -19.13 -0.15 -8.74
CA ILE A 71 -19.51 -1.56 -8.84
C ILE A 71 -20.84 -1.75 -8.10
N ASN A 72 -21.81 -2.34 -8.79
CA ASN A 72 -23.16 -2.54 -8.28
C ASN A 72 -23.40 -3.98 -7.83
N ASP A 73 -24.29 -4.15 -6.86
CA ASP A 73 -24.81 -5.45 -6.41
C ASP A 73 -23.71 -6.44 -5.99
N VAL A 74 -22.86 -6.01 -5.05
CA VAL A 74 -21.68 -6.76 -4.58
C VAL A 74 -21.72 -7.08 -3.10
N TYR A 75 -20.85 -8.02 -2.73
CA TYR A 75 -20.58 -8.42 -1.36
C TYR A 75 -19.16 -8.06 -0.99
N VAL A 76 -18.94 -7.74 0.29
CA VAL A 76 -17.63 -7.48 0.88
C VAL A 76 -17.43 -8.41 2.08
N TYR A 77 -16.27 -9.08 2.14
CA TYR A 77 -15.93 -10.04 3.19
C TYR A 77 -14.42 -10.05 3.54
N ASP A 78 -14.09 -10.42 4.78
CA ASP A 78 -12.74 -10.68 5.28
C ASP A 78 -11.74 -9.55 5.01
N ALA A 79 -10.73 -9.80 4.18
CA ALA A 79 -9.71 -8.84 3.76
C ALA A 79 -10.24 -7.80 2.77
N PHE A 80 -11.51 -7.43 2.88
CA PHE A 80 -12.23 -6.49 2.01
C PHE A 80 -12.35 -7.00 0.58
N LEU A 81 -12.38 -8.32 0.38
CA LEU A 81 -12.61 -8.89 -0.94
C LEU A 81 -14.00 -8.49 -1.39
N THR A 82 -14.08 -7.78 -2.53
CA THR A 82 -15.35 -7.36 -3.14
C THR A 82 -15.66 -8.32 -4.27
N PHE A 83 -16.87 -8.89 -4.29
CA PHE A 83 -17.22 -9.92 -5.27
C PHE A 83 -18.72 -9.97 -5.53
N ASP A 84 -19.08 -10.53 -6.69
CA ASP A 84 -20.43 -10.97 -7.02
C ASP A 84 -20.43 -12.49 -7.30
N LYS A 85 -21.52 -13.02 -7.87
CA LYS A 85 -21.63 -14.45 -8.23
C LYS A 85 -20.65 -14.93 -9.33
N ASN A 86 -20.05 -14.00 -10.06
CA ASN A 86 -19.32 -14.17 -11.31
C ASN A 86 -17.89 -13.58 -11.27
N HIS A 87 -17.60 -12.65 -10.37
CA HIS A 87 -16.43 -11.78 -10.41
C HIS A 87 -15.88 -11.47 -9.02
N ILE A 88 -14.58 -11.17 -8.96
CA ILE A 88 -13.91 -10.58 -7.81
C ILE A 88 -13.23 -9.30 -8.29
N TYR A 89 -13.42 -8.23 -7.53
CA TYR A 89 -12.94 -6.89 -7.84
C TYR A 89 -11.75 -6.51 -6.95
N SER A 90 -10.72 -5.92 -7.55
CA SER A 90 -9.51 -5.38 -6.90
C SER A 90 -8.95 -4.17 -7.68
N ASP A 91 -8.01 -3.42 -7.10
CA ASP A 91 -7.39 -2.19 -7.67
C ASP A 91 -6.64 -2.46 -8.98
N SER A 92 -5.71 -3.41 -8.98
CA SER A 92 -4.79 -3.67 -10.10
C SER A 92 -5.39 -4.49 -11.25
N SER A 93 -6.69 -4.29 -11.54
CA SER A 93 -7.55 -5.02 -12.46
C SER A 93 -7.98 -6.42 -11.99
N MET A 94 -9.24 -6.78 -12.24
CA MET A 94 -9.75 -8.13 -12.01
C MET A 94 -8.86 -9.17 -12.69
N ARG A 95 -8.23 -10.02 -11.85
CA ARG A 95 -7.73 -11.40 -12.05
C ARG A 95 -6.48 -11.57 -11.21
N GLY A 96 -6.68 -11.93 -9.96
CA GLY A 96 -5.62 -12.25 -9.02
C GLY A 96 -6.12 -13.31 -8.04
N GLY A 97 -5.75 -14.56 -8.33
CA GLY A 97 -5.74 -15.68 -7.38
C GLY A 97 -5.45 -15.26 -5.95
N LEU A 98 -6.21 -15.80 -4.98
CA LEU A 98 -5.59 -16.17 -3.72
C LEU A 98 -4.31 -16.95 -4.09
N ALA A 99 -3.15 -16.63 -3.53
CA ALA A 99 -1.87 -17.17 -4.00
C ALA A 99 -1.93 -18.70 -4.26
N GLY A 100 -1.82 -19.11 -5.52
CA GLY A 100 -1.91 -20.51 -5.96
C GLY A 100 -3.30 -21.03 -6.38
N ALA A 101 -4.32 -20.18 -6.39
CA ALA A 101 -5.70 -20.52 -6.70
C ALA A 101 -6.06 -20.03 -8.12
N SER A 102 -6.60 -20.91 -8.97
CA SER A 102 -7.16 -20.51 -10.29
C SER A 102 -8.36 -19.59 -10.09
N ASP A 103 -8.69 -18.71 -11.05
CA ASP A 103 -9.89 -17.85 -11.02
C ASP A 103 -11.15 -18.64 -10.62
N GLU A 104 -11.27 -19.88 -11.11
CA GLU A 104 -12.38 -20.79 -10.79
C GLU A 104 -12.43 -21.21 -9.32
N SER A 105 -11.28 -21.45 -8.68
CA SER A 105 -11.23 -21.79 -7.26
C SER A 105 -11.61 -20.61 -6.36
N ILE A 106 -11.26 -19.37 -6.75
CA ILE A 106 -11.71 -18.19 -6.01
C ILE A 106 -13.20 -17.93 -6.22
N LEU A 107 -13.71 -18.12 -7.44
CA LEU A 107 -15.14 -18.02 -7.72
C LEU A 107 -15.94 -19.11 -6.99
N THR A 108 -15.37 -20.31 -6.86
CA THR A 108 -15.95 -21.38 -6.06
C THR A 108 -16.02 -20.98 -4.59
N TRP A 109 -14.93 -20.42 -4.04
CA TRP A 109 -14.92 -19.87 -2.69
C TRP A 109 -15.97 -18.77 -2.50
N ALA A 110 -16.08 -17.82 -3.45
CA ALA A 110 -17.05 -16.73 -3.39
C ALA A 110 -18.48 -17.28 -3.36
N ARG A 111 -18.81 -18.24 -4.25
CA ARG A 111 -20.12 -18.90 -4.28
C ARG A 111 -20.43 -19.68 -3.01
N GLN A 112 -19.45 -20.41 -2.47
CA GLN A 112 -19.60 -21.12 -1.20
C GLN A 112 -19.88 -20.14 -0.06
N LYS A 113 -19.18 -19.00 -0.02
CA LYS A 113 -19.41 -17.98 1.00
C LYS A 113 -20.81 -17.40 0.93
N LEU A 114 -21.30 -17.05 -0.25
CA LEU A 114 -22.68 -16.60 -0.47
C LEU A 114 -23.73 -17.62 -0.01
N GLN A 115 -23.44 -18.92 -0.13
CA GLN A 115 -24.34 -19.98 0.31
C GLN A 115 -24.27 -20.24 1.82
N SER A 116 -23.12 -19.99 2.45
CA SER A 116 -22.85 -20.31 3.86
C SER A 116 -23.10 -19.18 4.85
N SER A 117 -23.24 -17.94 4.38
CA SER A 117 -23.39 -16.76 5.22
C SER A 117 -24.80 -16.70 5.83
N ALA A 118 -24.98 -17.36 6.98
CA ALA A 118 -26.20 -17.29 7.78
C ALA A 118 -26.41 -15.89 8.40
N ASP A 119 -25.32 -15.12 8.59
CA ASP A 119 -25.32 -13.75 9.10
C ASP A 119 -24.97 -12.76 7.99
N ASN A 120 -25.90 -12.59 7.04
CA ASN A 120 -25.80 -11.54 6.03
C ASN A 120 -26.31 -10.23 6.62
N VAL A 121 -25.42 -9.26 6.79
CA VAL A 121 -25.83 -7.89 7.08
C VAL A 121 -26.05 -7.20 5.75
N SER A 122 -27.32 -6.95 5.44
CA SER A 122 -27.67 -6.12 4.30
C SER A 122 -27.48 -4.67 4.67
N PHE A 123 -26.51 -4.00 4.03
CA PHE A 123 -26.54 -2.54 3.92
C PHE A 123 -27.51 -2.17 2.80
N GLU A 124 -28.78 -2.55 3.00
CA GLU A 124 -29.87 -2.03 2.20
C GLU A 124 -29.97 -0.54 2.55
N HIS A 125 -29.69 0.31 1.57
CA HIS A 125 -30.01 1.74 1.59
C HIS A 125 -29.11 2.64 2.45
N SER A 126 -27.85 2.77 2.08
CA SER A 126 -27.22 4.09 2.18
C SER A 126 -27.24 4.72 0.78
N LYS A 127 -27.76 5.94 0.66
CA LYS A 127 -27.61 6.78 -0.56
C LYS A 127 -26.15 7.27 -0.73
N GLU A 128 -25.25 6.88 0.16
CA GLU A 128 -23.92 7.43 0.29
C GLU A 128 -22.93 6.61 -0.55
N ALA A 129 -22.07 7.28 -1.30
CA ALA A 129 -20.97 6.62 -2.00
C ALA A 129 -20.00 6.00 -0.99
N VAL A 130 -19.70 4.70 -1.12
CA VAL A 130 -18.78 3.97 -0.23
C VAL A 130 -17.55 3.53 -1.01
N LEU A 131 -16.36 4.00 -0.62
CA LEU A 131 -15.08 3.49 -1.11
C LEU A 131 -14.69 2.21 -0.37
N ILE A 132 -14.37 1.16 -1.11
CA ILE A 132 -13.72 -0.04 -0.59
C ILE A 132 -12.21 0.11 -0.71
N VAL A 133 -11.53 0.02 0.43
CA VAL A 133 -10.07 -0.04 0.50
C VAL A 133 -9.69 -1.50 0.76
N HIS A 134 -9.43 -2.24 -0.32
CA HIS A 134 -8.99 -3.63 -0.25
C HIS A 134 -7.75 -3.77 0.64
N ASN A 135 -7.69 -4.85 1.42
CA ASN A 135 -6.52 -5.14 2.24
C ASN A 135 -5.49 -5.95 1.44
N GLU A 136 -5.00 -5.35 0.35
CA GLU A 136 -3.98 -5.95 -0.51
C GLU A 136 -2.72 -6.31 0.31
N GLY A 137 -2.10 -7.46 0.00
CA GLY A 137 -0.94 -7.96 0.75
C GLY A 137 -1.25 -8.45 2.18
N GLY A 138 -2.48 -8.88 2.43
CA GLY A 138 -2.86 -9.68 3.61
C GLY A 138 -2.75 -8.93 4.93
N GLY A 139 -2.95 -7.61 4.95
CA GLY A 139 -2.91 -6.84 6.20
C GLY A 139 -1.52 -6.62 6.75
N THR A 140 -0.48 -6.73 5.93
CA THR A 140 0.87 -6.32 6.34
C THR A 140 0.98 -4.79 6.42
N TRP A 141 1.90 -4.30 7.27
CA TRP A 141 2.08 -2.87 7.48
C TRP A 141 2.46 -2.13 6.19
N GLY A 142 3.41 -2.69 5.43
CA GLY A 142 3.91 -2.05 4.23
C GLY A 142 2.84 -1.83 3.17
N HIS A 143 2.08 -2.88 2.83
CA HIS A 143 0.98 -2.76 1.89
C HIS A 143 -0.10 -1.79 2.38
N HIS A 144 -0.41 -1.82 3.69
CA HIS A 144 -1.34 -0.83 4.24
C HIS A 144 -0.84 0.60 4.03
N LEU A 145 0.42 0.89 4.36
CA LEU A 145 0.97 2.23 4.31
C LEU A 145 1.13 2.77 2.89
N ILE A 146 1.61 1.96 1.94
CA ILE A 146 2.00 2.43 0.60
C ILE A 146 0.95 2.18 -0.48
N GLN A 147 0.03 1.22 -0.28
CA GLN A 147 -0.99 0.85 -1.28
C GLN A 147 -2.39 1.27 -0.84
N ASN A 148 -2.77 0.93 0.41
CA ASN A 148 -4.15 1.06 0.85
C ASN A 148 -4.44 2.46 1.42
N PHE A 149 -3.55 2.97 2.27
CA PHE A 149 -3.73 4.25 2.96
C PHE A 149 -3.82 5.45 2.00
N PRO A 150 -3.05 5.53 0.88
CA PRO A 150 -3.22 6.59 -0.11
C PRO A 150 -4.62 6.69 -0.68
N LYS A 151 -5.37 5.59 -0.78
CA LYS A 151 -6.77 5.58 -1.26
C LYS A 151 -7.70 6.35 -0.31
N ILE A 152 -7.46 6.22 0.99
CA ILE A 152 -8.19 6.95 2.04
C ILE A 152 -7.94 8.46 1.89
N LEU A 153 -6.67 8.85 1.74
CA LEU A 153 -6.29 10.25 1.55
C LEU A 153 -6.84 10.82 0.24
N PHE A 154 -6.94 9.98 -0.79
CA PHE A 154 -7.49 10.36 -2.08
C PHE A 154 -8.98 10.67 -1.99
N ALA A 155 -9.75 9.76 -1.39
CA ALA A 155 -11.17 9.96 -1.14
C ALA A 155 -11.41 11.21 -0.28
N GLN A 156 -10.67 11.37 0.82
CA GLN A 156 -10.80 12.57 1.65
C GLN A 156 -10.57 13.87 0.86
N LYS A 157 -9.59 13.90 -0.05
CA LYS A 157 -9.24 15.10 -0.81
C LYS A 157 -10.24 15.43 -1.91
N TYR A 158 -10.69 14.44 -2.66
CA TYR A 158 -11.49 14.67 -3.88
C TYR A 158 -12.98 14.30 -3.74
N PHE A 159 -13.32 13.49 -2.75
CA PHE A 159 -14.67 13.01 -2.46
C PHE A 159 -14.94 13.09 -0.95
N PRO A 160 -14.90 14.30 -0.35
CA PRO A 160 -14.98 14.46 1.11
C PRO A 160 -16.26 13.90 1.73
N ASP A 161 -17.32 13.74 0.92
CA ASP A 161 -18.58 13.16 1.37
C ASP A 161 -18.65 11.64 1.31
N MET A 162 -17.73 11.00 0.59
CA MET A 162 -17.67 9.54 0.43
C MET A 162 -17.35 8.87 1.76
N LYS A 163 -18.09 7.81 2.07
CA LYS A 163 -17.79 6.93 3.19
C LYS A 163 -16.66 5.96 2.81
N ILE A 164 -15.87 5.53 3.79
CA ILE A 164 -14.70 4.69 3.58
C ILE A 164 -14.84 3.45 4.47
N LEU A 165 -14.92 2.28 3.84
CA LEU A 165 -15.02 1.01 4.55
C LEU A 165 -13.64 0.58 5.06
N LEU A 166 -13.51 0.31 6.36
CA LEU A 166 -12.25 -0.14 6.98
C LEU A 166 -12.52 -1.20 8.04
N PRO A 167 -11.56 -2.10 8.35
CA PRO A 167 -11.77 -3.06 9.42
C PRO A 167 -11.77 -2.35 10.76
N GLN A 168 -12.64 -2.79 11.67
CA GLN A 168 -12.79 -2.21 13.00
C GLN A 168 -11.44 -2.08 13.73
N ALA A 169 -10.56 -3.08 13.58
CA ALA A 169 -9.22 -3.08 14.17
C ALA A 169 -8.33 -1.92 13.67
N PHE A 170 -8.52 -1.45 12.43
CA PHE A 170 -7.73 -0.36 11.85
C PHE A 170 -8.29 1.01 12.24
N CYS A 171 -9.51 1.06 12.76
CA CYS A 171 -10.15 2.30 13.20
C CYS A 171 -9.68 2.70 14.61
N SER A 172 -9.14 1.78 15.40
CA SER A 172 -8.70 2.07 16.77
C SER A 172 -7.50 3.03 16.80
N PRO A 173 -7.56 4.17 17.53
CA PRO A 173 -6.45 5.13 17.62
C PRO A 173 -5.21 4.54 18.31
N ASN A 174 -5.37 3.45 19.05
CA ASN A 174 -4.27 2.73 19.71
C ASN A 174 -3.52 1.78 18.75
N SER A 175 -4.03 1.58 17.53
CA SER A 175 -3.32 0.82 16.50
C SER A 175 -2.51 1.77 15.62
N SER A 176 -1.36 1.34 15.08
CA SER A 176 -0.58 2.17 14.15
C SER A 176 -1.42 2.62 12.94
N ARG A 177 -2.32 1.77 12.45
CA ARG A 177 -3.22 2.10 11.33
C ARG A 177 -4.24 3.18 11.70
N GLY A 178 -4.83 3.07 12.89
CA GLY A 178 -5.74 4.10 13.36
C GLY A 178 -5.00 5.39 13.68
N LYS A 179 -3.80 5.32 14.23
CA LYS A 179 -2.96 6.50 14.47
C LYS A 179 -2.60 7.23 13.17
N LEU A 180 -2.36 6.50 12.06
CA LEU A 180 -2.17 7.14 10.74
C LEU A 180 -3.38 8.00 10.35
N LEU A 181 -4.61 7.55 10.62
CA LEU A 181 -5.81 8.34 10.33
C LEU A 181 -5.75 9.68 11.07
N ASP A 182 -5.32 9.71 12.34
CA ASP A 182 -5.21 10.95 13.10
C ASP A 182 -4.07 11.85 12.60
N ILE A 183 -2.91 11.26 12.31
CA ILE A 183 -1.73 11.99 11.81
C ILE A 183 -2.04 12.70 10.49
N TYR A 184 -2.83 12.09 9.62
CA TYR A 184 -3.25 12.66 8.34
C TYR A 184 -4.55 13.45 8.41
N GLY A 185 -5.12 13.63 9.61
CA GLY A 185 -6.38 14.36 9.80
C GLY A 185 -7.53 13.74 9.00
N VAL A 186 -7.60 12.41 8.94
CA VAL A 186 -8.70 11.71 8.28
C VAL A 186 -9.98 11.90 9.06
N ASN A 187 -11.05 12.36 8.40
CA ASN A 187 -12.35 12.54 9.02
C ASN A 187 -12.93 11.19 9.46
N ARG A 188 -12.91 10.93 10.76
CA ARG A 188 -13.42 9.71 11.40
C ARG A 188 -14.91 9.46 11.11
N ASP A 189 -15.71 10.50 10.92
CA ASP A 189 -17.15 10.39 10.64
C ASP A 189 -17.46 9.84 9.24
N LYS A 190 -16.44 9.82 8.37
CA LYS A 190 -16.53 9.20 7.05
C LYS A 190 -16.13 7.73 7.06
N ILE A 191 -15.59 7.23 8.16
CA ILE A 191 -15.16 5.83 8.27
C ILE A 191 -16.36 4.97 8.67
N VAL A 192 -16.56 3.89 7.93
CA VAL A 192 -17.55 2.85 8.23
C VAL A 192 -16.78 1.61 8.65
N PRO A 193 -16.69 1.33 9.96
CA PRO A 193 -15.98 0.17 10.43
C PRO A 193 -16.79 -1.11 10.15
N ILE A 194 -16.10 -2.17 9.77
CA ILE A 194 -16.72 -3.49 9.57
C ILE A 194 -15.99 -4.62 10.30
N ASP A 195 -16.73 -5.68 10.59
CA ASP A 195 -16.21 -6.93 11.14
C ASP A 195 -15.78 -7.86 9.99
N PRO A 196 -14.50 -8.27 9.90
CA PRO A 196 -14.04 -9.16 8.82
C PRO A 196 -14.70 -10.55 8.84
N SER A 197 -15.34 -10.96 9.95
CA SER A 197 -16.06 -12.23 10.04
C SER A 197 -17.46 -12.20 9.42
N VAL A 198 -17.98 -11.01 9.12
CA VAL A 198 -19.33 -10.80 8.59
C VAL A 198 -19.28 -10.56 7.08
N THR A 199 -20.27 -11.09 6.35
CA THR A 199 -20.47 -10.79 4.93
C THR A 199 -21.46 -9.64 4.80
N TYR A 200 -21.06 -8.58 4.09
CA TYR A 200 -21.87 -7.38 3.89
C TYR A 200 -22.30 -7.27 2.45
N SER A 201 -23.59 -7.05 2.19
CA SER A 201 -24.11 -6.79 0.84
C SER A 201 -24.33 -5.30 0.61
N PHE A 202 -23.90 -4.81 -0.54
CA PHE A 202 -23.99 -3.40 -0.95
C PHE A 202 -24.67 -3.27 -2.31
N LYS A 203 -25.51 -2.24 -2.46
CA LYS A 203 -26.15 -1.92 -3.75
C LYS A 203 -25.16 -1.30 -4.75
N SER A 204 -24.29 -0.42 -4.27
CA SER A 204 -23.23 0.20 -5.04
C SER A 204 -22.04 0.51 -4.13
N VAL A 205 -20.84 0.27 -4.62
CA VAL A 205 -19.57 0.63 -3.98
C VAL A 205 -18.62 1.21 -5.02
N TYR A 206 -17.58 1.89 -4.55
CA TYR A 206 -16.53 2.44 -5.39
C TYR A 206 -15.19 1.77 -5.07
N ILE A 207 -14.39 1.52 -6.11
CA ILE A 207 -13.02 1.03 -6.01
C ILE A 207 -12.10 2.03 -6.73
N LEU A 208 -10.98 2.35 -6.09
CA LEU A 208 -9.98 3.27 -6.63
C LEU A 208 -8.77 2.50 -7.19
N ASP A 209 -8.34 2.91 -8.38
CA ASP A 209 -7.27 2.23 -9.11
C ASP A 209 -5.97 3.03 -9.25
N PHE A 210 -4.88 2.30 -9.47
CA PHE A 210 -3.61 2.78 -10.02
C PHE A 210 -2.85 3.79 -9.12
N LEU A 211 -3.09 3.74 -7.81
CA LEU A 211 -2.21 4.43 -6.84
C LEU A 211 -0.92 3.66 -6.53
N TYR A 212 -0.85 2.40 -6.95
CA TYR A 212 0.31 1.54 -6.83
C TYR A 212 0.43 0.62 -8.06
N ASP A 213 1.63 0.54 -8.65
CA ASP A 213 1.95 -0.41 -9.72
C ASP A 213 2.44 -1.71 -9.09
N ALA A 214 1.60 -2.74 -9.07
CA ALA A 214 1.95 -4.04 -8.52
C ALA A 214 3.00 -4.82 -9.34
N ILE A 215 3.12 -4.54 -10.64
CA ILE A 215 4.06 -5.25 -11.53
C ILE A 215 5.48 -4.78 -11.24
N ASN A 216 5.67 -3.47 -11.16
CA ASN A 216 6.99 -2.89 -10.95
C ASN A 216 7.25 -2.51 -9.49
N SER A 217 6.24 -2.55 -8.64
CA SER A 217 6.27 -2.15 -7.22
C SER A 217 6.52 -0.67 -6.96
N PHE A 218 5.92 0.21 -7.77
CA PHE A 218 6.08 1.65 -7.64
C PHE A 218 4.84 2.34 -7.09
N ILE A 219 5.07 3.37 -6.26
CA ILE A 219 4.02 4.21 -5.69
C ILE A 219 3.74 5.35 -6.67
N HIS A 220 2.46 5.61 -6.96
CA HIS A 220 2.07 6.72 -7.82
C HIS A 220 2.63 8.06 -7.27
N PRO A 221 3.19 8.98 -8.08
CA PRO A 221 3.80 10.22 -7.59
C PRO A 221 2.88 11.06 -6.69
N TRP A 222 1.59 11.15 -7.04
CA TRP A 222 0.59 11.80 -6.18
C TRP A 222 0.49 11.14 -4.79
N ALA A 223 0.49 9.81 -4.71
CA ALA A 223 0.40 9.08 -3.44
C ALA A 223 1.67 9.29 -2.61
N LEU A 224 2.85 9.17 -3.23
CA LEU A 224 4.13 9.39 -2.57
C LEU A 224 4.24 10.83 -2.02
N ASN A 225 3.92 11.83 -2.82
CA ASN A 225 3.94 13.23 -2.40
C ASN A 225 2.97 13.50 -1.24
N THR A 226 1.78 12.89 -1.31
CA THR A 226 0.77 13.02 -0.25
C THR A 226 1.25 12.39 1.05
N LEU A 227 1.80 11.17 0.99
CA LEU A 227 2.38 10.48 2.16
C LEU A 227 3.56 11.26 2.78
N ARG A 228 4.44 11.85 1.96
CA ARG A 228 5.61 12.59 2.46
C ARG A 228 5.26 13.96 3.05
N SER A 229 4.06 14.49 2.81
CA SER A 229 3.68 15.87 3.18
C SER A 229 3.65 16.15 4.69
N ILE A 230 3.47 15.15 5.54
CA ILE A 230 3.47 15.29 7.01
C ILE A 230 4.86 15.43 7.61
N VAL A 231 5.83 14.72 7.03
CA VAL A 231 7.20 14.59 7.55
C VAL A 231 7.91 15.94 7.57
N LEU A 232 7.50 16.86 6.69
CA LEU A 232 8.10 18.18 6.57
C LEU A 232 7.79 19.13 7.74
N LYS A 233 6.78 18.84 8.58
CA LYS A 233 6.42 19.74 9.70
C LYS A 233 7.16 19.46 11.00
N SER A 234 7.76 18.28 11.15
CA SER A 234 8.31 17.80 12.42
C SER A 234 9.79 17.43 12.32
N ALA A 235 10.49 17.89 11.29
CA ALA A 235 11.89 17.52 11.06
C ALA A 235 12.77 17.95 12.25
N VAL A 236 13.03 17.00 13.14
CA VAL A 236 14.06 17.11 14.16
C VAL A 236 15.39 17.13 13.40
N THR A 237 16.20 18.16 13.66
CA THR A 237 17.47 18.43 12.98
C THR A 237 18.60 17.44 13.29
N GLU A 238 18.29 16.31 13.92
CA GLU A 238 19.28 15.31 14.26
C GLU A 238 19.62 14.47 13.02
N ASN A 239 20.89 14.13 12.86
CA ASN A 239 21.39 13.19 11.85
C ASN A 239 21.67 11.86 12.54
N SER A 240 20.63 11.25 13.10
CA SER A 240 20.79 10.00 13.84
C SER A 240 21.08 8.83 12.89
N LYS A 241 21.68 7.77 13.45
CA LYS A 241 21.96 6.53 12.73
C LYS A 241 20.94 5.49 13.19
N LEU A 242 20.15 4.95 12.27
CA LEU A 242 19.07 4.02 12.57
C LEU A 242 19.37 2.64 11.99
N PHE A 243 19.29 1.61 12.80
CA PHE A 243 19.29 0.22 12.38
C PHE A 243 17.90 -0.37 12.57
N VAL A 244 17.29 -0.86 11.50
CA VAL A 244 15.97 -1.48 11.52
C VAL A 244 16.14 -2.98 11.39
N LYS A 245 16.00 -3.68 12.52
CA LYS A 245 16.22 -5.12 12.60
C LYS A 245 14.92 -5.90 12.43
N ARG A 246 15.01 -7.08 11.82
CA ARG A 246 13.87 -7.99 11.63
C ARG A 246 13.86 -9.06 12.69
N VAL A 247 12.66 -9.52 13.06
CA VAL A 247 12.48 -10.69 13.94
C VAL A 247 11.77 -11.81 13.18
N GLY A 248 11.94 -13.04 13.66
CA GLY A 248 11.30 -14.23 13.08
C GLY A 248 12.01 -14.79 11.84
N LYS A 249 11.25 -15.47 10.96
CA LYS A 249 11.79 -16.27 9.83
C LYS A 249 12.61 -15.50 8.80
N ARG A 250 12.49 -14.16 8.77
CA ARG A 250 13.22 -13.26 7.87
C ARG A 250 14.32 -12.47 8.58
N ALA A 251 14.64 -12.80 9.83
CA ALA A 251 15.78 -12.22 10.52
C ALA A 251 17.08 -12.69 9.85
N ILE A 252 18.12 -11.86 9.92
CA ILE A 252 19.45 -12.25 9.47
C ILE A 252 20.02 -13.26 10.46
N GLU A 253 20.62 -14.35 10.00
CA GLU A 253 21.13 -15.42 10.87
C GLU A 253 22.14 -14.91 11.90
N ASN A 254 23.09 -14.07 11.48
CA ASN A 254 24.07 -13.42 12.35
C ASN A 254 23.63 -12.00 12.79
N GLN A 255 22.33 -11.71 12.89
CA GLN A 255 21.81 -10.37 13.20
C GLN A 255 22.39 -9.79 14.49
N ALA A 256 22.63 -10.60 15.52
CA ALA A 256 23.22 -10.12 16.78
C ALA A 256 24.65 -9.55 16.59
N VAL A 257 25.43 -10.13 15.67
CA VAL A 257 26.78 -9.64 15.33
C VAL A 257 26.68 -8.31 14.58
N ILE A 258 25.76 -8.21 13.62
CA ILE A 258 25.50 -6.98 12.87
C ILE A 258 25.02 -5.88 13.82
N GLU A 259 24.05 -6.18 14.68
CA GLU A 259 23.51 -5.26 15.67
C GLU A 259 24.61 -4.72 16.59
N LYS A 260 25.48 -5.59 17.13
CA LYS A 260 26.61 -5.15 17.95
C LYS A 260 27.55 -4.21 17.19
N CYS A 261 27.93 -4.57 15.96
CA CYS A 261 28.80 -3.74 15.12
C CYS A 261 28.20 -2.37 14.82
N LEU A 262 26.88 -2.30 14.60
CA LEU A 262 26.17 -1.04 14.34
C LEU A 262 26.01 -0.20 15.62
N LEU A 263 25.69 -0.82 16.75
CA LEU A 263 25.63 -0.15 18.06
C LEU A 263 26.99 0.49 18.40
N ASP A 264 28.10 -0.24 18.19
CA ASP A 264 29.47 0.28 18.38
C ASP A 264 29.79 1.48 17.47
N LYS A 265 29.03 1.66 16.37
CA LYS A 265 29.13 2.80 15.43
C LYS A 265 28.13 3.91 15.71
N GLY A 266 27.39 3.82 16.82
CA GLY A 266 26.40 4.80 17.26
C GLY A 266 25.04 4.68 16.58
N TYR A 267 24.71 3.51 16.03
CA TYR A 267 23.34 3.27 15.54
C TYR A 267 22.39 2.98 16.69
N PHE A 268 21.19 3.55 16.64
CA PHE A 268 20.05 3.12 17.45
C PHE A 268 19.32 1.97 16.75
N SER A 269 18.93 0.95 17.50
CA SER A 269 18.28 -0.25 16.97
C SER A 269 16.77 -0.23 17.21
N LEU A 270 15.98 -0.39 16.14
CA LEU A 270 14.52 -0.41 16.15
C LEU A 270 14.01 -1.75 15.58
N THR A 271 12.94 -2.28 16.18
CA THR A 271 12.18 -3.44 15.64
C THR A 271 10.80 -3.02 15.13
N GLN A 272 10.24 -3.75 14.15
CA GLN A 272 8.88 -3.48 13.65
C GLN A 272 7.80 -3.63 14.73
N ASN A 273 8.07 -4.42 15.76
CA ASN A 273 7.13 -4.67 16.86
C ASN A 273 7.06 -3.51 17.87
N HIS A 274 7.77 -2.39 17.64
CA HIS A 274 7.52 -1.18 18.43
C HIS A 274 6.10 -0.69 18.17
N GLN A 275 5.25 -0.81 19.19
CA GLN A 275 3.81 -0.58 19.08
C GLN A 275 3.45 0.90 18.88
N ASN A 276 4.38 1.82 19.08
CA ASN A 276 4.14 3.25 18.98
C ASN A 276 4.54 3.79 17.59
N LEU A 277 3.56 4.17 16.77
CA LEU A 277 3.81 4.78 15.47
C LEU A 277 4.51 6.13 15.57
N ASP A 278 4.22 6.93 16.61
CA ASP A 278 4.84 8.25 16.78
C ASP A 278 6.36 8.10 16.96
N GLU A 279 6.79 7.11 17.76
CA GLU A 279 8.22 6.76 17.92
C GLU A 279 8.83 6.29 16.61
N GLN A 280 8.13 5.44 15.84
CA GLN A 280 8.63 5.03 14.52
C GLN A 280 8.84 6.24 13.62
N ILE A 281 7.84 7.12 13.48
CA ILE A 281 7.94 8.31 12.63
C ILE A 281 9.08 9.22 13.11
N LEU A 282 9.24 9.40 14.43
CA LEU A 282 10.33 10.19 14.99
C LEU A 282 11.70 9.60 14.65
N CYS A 283 11.90 8.30 14.87
CA CYS A 283 13.17 7.62 14.55
C CYS A 283 13.50 7.71 13.06
N TRP A 284 12.51 7.46 12.18
CA TRP A 284 12.72 7.50 10.73
C TRP A 284 12.94 8.91 10.20
N SER A 285 12.18 9.90 10.67
CA SER A 285 12.32 11.30 10.23
C SER A 285 13.60 11.97 10.70
N SER A 286 14.16 11.52 11.83
CA SER A 286 15.43 12.02 12.38
C SER A 286 16.65 11.28 11.81
N ALA A 287 16.47 10.17 11.09
CA ALA A 287 17.61 9.38 10.63
C ALA A 287 18.33 10.08 9.45
N GLY A 288 19.63 10.36 9.61
CA GLY A 288 20.53 10.75 8.52
C GLY A 288 21.13 9.54 7.80
N THR A 289 21.20 8.39 8.47
CA THR A 289 21.62 7.12 7.87
C THR A 289 20.78 5.98 8.40
N VAL A 290 20.27 5.13 7.50
CA VAL A 290 19.46 3.96 7.82
C VAL A 290 20.14 2.70 7.30
N VAL A 291 20.32 1.72 8.18
CA VAL A 291 20.61 0.33 7.80
C VAL A 291 19.36 -0.47 8.07
N ALA A 292 18.83 -1.18 7.08
CA ALA A 292 17.60 -1.95 7.25
C ALA A 292 17.64 -3.25 6.46
N THR A 293 17.01 -4.30 6.99
CA THR A 293 16.78 -5.52 6.20
C THR A 293 15.58 -5.33 5.27
N LEU A 294 15.73 -5.70 4.00
CA LEU A 294 14.72 -5.56 2.95
C LEU A 294 13.36 -6.17 3.36
N GLY A 295 12.28 -5.48 2.99
CA GLY A 295 10.90 -5.91 3.21
C GLY A 295 10.03 -4.82 3.84
N SER A 296 8.86 -5.21 4.37
CA SER A 296 7.78 -4.30 4.83
C SER A 296 8.22 -3.17 5.76
N ASP A 297 9.29 -3.36 6.53
CA ASP A 297 9.90 -2.36 7.40
C ASP A 297 10.38 -1.12 6.65
N MET A 298 10.91 -1.30 5.45
CA MET A 298 11.40 -0.21 4.61
C MET A 298 10.27 0.66 4.05
N SER A 299 9.00 0.28 4.25
CA SER A 299 7.86 1.14 3.89
C SER A 299 7.87 2.45 4.68
N ASN A 300 8.49 2.47 5.86
CA ASN A 300 8.67 3.68 6.64
C ASN A 300 9.69 4.67 6.02
N LEU A 301 10.32 4.34 4.89
CA LEU A 301 11.12 5.29 4.11
C LEU A 301 10.31 6.52 3.67
N ILE A 302 8.98 6.42 3.59
CA ILE A 302 8.13 7.59 3.36
C ILE A 302 8.31 8.66 4.45
N PHE A 303 8.75 8.26 5.66
CA PHE A 303 9.01 9.15 6.78
C PHE A 303 10.45 9.67 6.82
N LEU A 304 11.33 9.14 5.96
CA LEU A 304 12.73 9.54 5.92
C LEU A 304 12.91 10.88 5.22
N LYS A 305 13.72 11.76 5.82
CA LYS A 305 14.09 13.04 5.22
C LYS A 305 14.89 12.86 3.93
N GLU A 306 14.80 13.85 3.05
CA GLU A 306 15.59 13.87 1.83
C GLU A 306 17.09 14.01 2.13
N GLY A 307 17.93 13.37 1.31
CA GLY A 307 19.39 13.38 1.49
C GLY A 307 19.92 12.36 2.50
N SER A 308 19.06 11.58 3.17
CA SER A 308 19.50 10.48 4.03
C SER A 308 20.12 9.33 3.24
N ALA A 309 21.14 8.70 3.83
CA ALA A 309 21.79 7.53 3.25
C ALA A 309 21.09 6.23 3.70
N ILE A 310 20.91 5.29 2.78
CA ILE A 310 20.23 4.01 3.04
C ILE A 310 21.17 2.86 2.65
N LEU A 311 21.37 1.93 3.57
CA LEU A 311 21.99 0.63 3.31
C LEU A 311 20.94 -0.46 3.50
N SER A 312 20.49 -1.05 2.41
CA SER A 312 19.55 -2.17 2.42
C SER A 312 20.31 -3.51 2.49
N LEU A 313 20.04 -4.29 3.53
CA LEU A 313 20.51 -5.67 3.67
C LEU A 313 19.44 -6.60 3.10
N SER A 314 19.76 -7.35 2.05
CA SER A 314 18.83 -8.35 1.49
C SER A 314 19.45 -9.75 1.57
N PRO A 315 18.67 -10.79 1.88
CA PRO A 315 19.12 -12.15 1.61
C PRO A 315 19.48 -12.29 0.13
N ASP A 316 20.44 -13.16 -0.17
CA ASP A 316 20.86 -13.46 -1.54
C ASP A 316 19.68 -13.96 -2.40
N TRP A 317 18.70 -14.63 -1.79
CA TRP A 317 17.50 -15.14 -2.44
C TRP A 317 16.32 -14.16 -2.58
N PHE A 318 16.41 -12.95 -2.02
CA PHE A 318 15.29 -12.00 -1.96
C PHE A 318 15.64 -10.65 -2.60
N GLY A 319 15.09 -10.39 -3.80
CA GLY A 319 15.26 -9.14 -4.54
C GLY A 319 13.94 -8.39 -4.70
N ASP A 320 13.49 -7.74 -3.62
CA ASP A 320 12.30 -6.88 -3.67
C ASP A 320 12.61 -5.55 -4.40
N ARG A 321 11.64 -5.05 -5.19
CA ARG A 321 11.73 -3.78 -5.93
C ARG A 321 11.04 -2.62 -5.25
N VAL A 322 10.20 -2.88 -4.25
CA VAL A 322 9.33 -1.86 -3.61
C VAL A 322 10.10 -0.65 -3.08
N PHE A 323 11.39 -0.81 -2.73
CA PHE A 323 12.19 0.20 -2.04
C PHE A 323 13.48 0.59 -2.79
N LEU A 324 13.54 0.34 -4.10
CA LEU A 324 14.69 0.65 -4.96
C LEU A 324 14.58 2.02 -5.63
#